data_AF-A0A953Z621-F1
#
_entry.id   AF-A0A953Z621-F1
#
_cell.length_a   1.000
_cell.length_b   1.000
_cell.length_c   1.000
_cell.angle_alpha   90.00
_cell.angle_beta   90.00
_cell.angle_gamma   90.00
#
_symmetry.space_group_name_H-M   'P 1'
#
loop_
_entity.id
_entity.type
_entity.pdbx_description
1 polymer ?
#
loop_
_entity_poly.entity_id
_entity_poly.type
_entity_poly.pdbx_seq_one_letter_code
_entity_poly.pdbx_strand_id
1 'polypeptide(L)'
;MLTSCHNAFAGNGQDGYVVVSAEDPSLAMGNAWSHSYLIGSEIVMSGLGVTYMVNAYSVTTDRPEHQPTTNGQPPFHLDFNGGDYKLLPDYLMSDFVGVANSQLALINFTGGANIENTLHFEVYNDNELPLSATLRFRCWFDCPLSSVSPLFTEANLDNFPNDPQELDLTCDGQGDVETGWFLIRSSGTWFPGGQSHSPDGAIIGSITAGHASVRGGHLLWESDTRQINAAFRLP
;
A
#
# COMPACT_ATOMS: atom_id res chain seq x y z
N MET A 1 -7.78 -18.29 8.61
CA MET A 1 -7.04 -17.78 9.77
C MET A 1 -6.86 -16.28 9.64
N LEU A 2 -6.90 -15.54 10.75
CA LEU A 2 -6.74 -14.09 10.81
C LEU A 2 -5.41 -13.79 11.49
N THR A 3 -4.45 -13.24 10.75
CA THR A 3 -3.17 -12.74 11.27
C THR A 3 -3.20 -11.22 11.23
N SER A 4 -2.80 -10.57 12.31
CA SER A 4 -2.67 -9.13 12.35
C SER A 4 -1.26 -8.72 12.79
N CYS A 5 -0.75 -7.65 12.18
CA CYS A 5 0.47 -6.99 12.59
C CYS A 5 0.10 -5.64 13.22
N HIS A 6 0.47 -5.43 14.49
CA HIS A 6 0.14 -4.21 15.22
C HIS A 6 1.38 -3.43 15.65
N ASN A 7 1.30 -2.11 15.66
CA ASN A 7 2.25 -1.30 16.41
C ASN A 7 1.83 -1.22 17.89
N ALA A 8 2.42 -2.06 18.74
CA ALA A 8 2.11 -2.09 20.17
C ALA A 8 2.59 -0.85 20.96
N PHE A 9 3.31 0.08 20.33
CA PHE A 9 3.94 1.23 20.98
C PHE A 9 3.37 2.59 20.53
N ALA A 10 2.35 2.63 19.68
CA ALA A 10 1.69 3.88 19.32
C ALA A 10 0.84 4.37 20.50
N GLY A 11 1.05 5.63 20.93
CA GLY A 11 0.45 6.19 22.15
C GLY A 11 -1.08 6.28 22.18
N ASN A 12 -1.78 5.95 21.09
CA ASN A 12 -3.22 6.13 20.91
C ASN A 12 -4.01 4.87 20.48
N GLY A 13 -3.39 3.68 20.42
CA GLY A 13 -4.10 2.46 20.02
C GLY A 13 -3.24 1.47 19.22
N GLN A 14 -3.74 0.25 19.06
CA GLN A 14 -3.12 -0.78 18.21
C GLN A 14 -3.53 -0.57 16.75
N ASP A 15 -2.78 0.25 16.02
CA ASP A 15 -3.00 0.39 14.58
C ASP A 15 -2.21 -0.68 13.82
N GLY A 16 -2.75 -1.16 12.70
CA GLY A 16 -2.20 -2.28 11.95
C GLY A 16 -3.09 -2.76 10.81
N TYR A 17 -2.64 -3.79 10.11
CA TYR A 17 -3.40 -4.45 9.05
C TYR A 17 -3.75 -5.89 9.43
N VAL A 18 -4.77 -6.43 8.76
CA VAL A 18 -5.26 -7.78 8.95
C VAL A 18 -5.09 -8.58 7.66
N VAL A 19 -4.42 -9.72 7.75
CA VAL A 19 -4.30 -10.71 6.68
C VAL A 19 -5.20 -11.89 7.01
N VAL A 20 -6.04 -12.26 6.05
CA VAL A 20 -6.89 -13.45 6.13
C VAL A 20 -6.40 -14.47 5.13
N SER A 21 -6.09 -15.67 5.60
CA SER A 21 -5.69 -16.82 4.76
C SER A 21 -6.67 -17.97 4.91
N ALA A 22 -6.88 -18.74 3.85
CA ALA A 22 -7.56 -20.03 3.94
C ALA A 22 -6.58 -21.11 4.42
N GLU A 23 -7.05 -22.00 5.30
CA GLU A 23 -6.27 -23.09 5.86
C GLU A 23 -7.00 -24.42 5.69
N ASP A 24 -6.24 -25.52 5.60
CA ASP A 24 -6.77 -26.87 5.48
C ASP A 24 -7.43 -27.29 6.81
N PRO A 25 -8.75 -27.51 6.84
CA PRO A 25 -9.49 -27.84 8.06
C PRO A 25 -9.16 -29.24 8.60
N SER A 26 -8.49 -30.08 7.80
CA SER A 26 -8.09 -31.43 8.20
C SER A 26 -6.73 -31.49 8.90
N LEU A 27 -5.97 -30.39 8.88
CA LEU A 27 -4.63 -30.29 9.46
C LEU A 27 -4.59 -29.29 10.63
N ALA A 28 -3.44 -29.25 11.31
CA ALA A 28 -3.20 -28.21 12.32
C ALA A 28 -3.16 -26.81 11.67
N MET A 29 -3.37 -25.77 12.47
CA MET A 29 -3.25 -24.37 12.01
C MET A 29 -1.90 -24.09 11.32
N GLY A 30 -1.90 -23.17 10.36
CA GLY A 30 -0.71 -22.80 9.56
C GLY A 30 -0.57 -23.53 8.23
N ASN A 31 -1.44 -24.49 7.92
CA ASN A 31 -1.43 -25.19 6.63
C ASN A 31 -2.28 -24.43 5.61
N ALA A 32 -1.67 -23.54 4.85
CA ALA A 32 -2.37 -22.71 3.87
C ALA A 32 -2.99 -23.55 2.74
N TRP A 33 -4.19 -23.15 2.34
CA TRP A 33 -5.05 -23.87 1.40
C TRP A 33 -5.50 -22.94 0.27
N SER A 34 -5.57 -23.46 -0.95
CA SER A 34 -6.02 -22.67 -2.09
C SER A 34 -7.50 -22.37 -1.96
N HIS A 35 -7.78 -21.07 -1.92
CA HIS A 35 -9.11 -20.49 -1.91
C HIS A 35 -9.04 -19.11 -2.56
N SER A 36 -9.14 -19.07 -3.89
CA SER A 36 -8.93 -17.85 -4.69
C SER A 36 -10.18 -16.97 -4.79
N TYR A 37 -10.98 -16.92 -3.72
CA TYR A 37 -12.22 -16.16 -3.65
C TYR A 37 -12.19 -15.25 -2.43
N LEU A 38 -12.25 -13.95 -2.67
CA LEU A 38 -12.46 -12.95 -1.63
C LEU A 38 -13.62 -12.06 -2.04
N ILE A 39 -14.65 -12.02 -1.20
CA ILE A 39 -15.82 -11.16 -1.39
C ILE A 39 -15.91 -10.30 -0.13
N GLY A 40 -15.72 -8.99 -0.28
CA GLY A 40 -15.86 -8.06 0.83
C GLY A 40 -15.25 -6.69 0.54
N SER A 41 -15.52 -5.76 1.45
CA SER A 41 -14.87 -4.46 1.54
C SER A 41 -14.02 -4.44 2.80
N GLU A 42 -12.83 -3.86 2.72
CA GLU A 42 -12.04 -3.49 3.88
C GLU A 42 -12.63 -2.21 4.47
N ILE A 43 -12.88 -2.24 5.78
CA ILE A 43 -13.34 -1.10 6.56
C ILE A 43 -12.19 -0.75 7.49
N VAL A 44 -11.58 0.43 7.32
CA VAL A 44 -10.62 0.93 8.29
C VAL A 44 -11.39 1.60 9.43
N MET A 45 -10.98 1.35 10.67
CA MET A 45 -11.66 1.87 11.86
C MET A 45 -10.65 2.52 12.78
N SER A 46 -10.74 3.83 12.95
CA SER A 46 -10.02 4.55 14.01
C SER A 46 -10.86 4.61 15.29
N GLY A 47 -10.20 4.90 16.42
CA GLY A 47 -10.85 5.10 17.73
C GLY A 47 -11.91 6.22 17.77
N LEU A 48 -12.07 6.99 16.68
CA LEU A 48 -13.06 8.05 16.50
C LEU A 48 -14.33 7.62 15.74
N GLY A 49 -14.41 6.39 15.25
CA GLY A 49 -15.70 5.74 14.97
C GLY A 49 -16.04 5.34 13.53
N VAL A 50 -15.42 5.87 12.47
CA VAL A 50 -15.44 5.33 11.08
C VAL A 50 -14.29 5.95 10.25
N THR A 51 -13.60 5.18 9.40
CA THR A 51 -12.41 5.63 8.64
C THR A 51 -12.39 4.94 7.27
N TYR A 52 -13.08 5.48 6.25
CA TYR A 52 -13.14 5.03 4.85
C TYR A 52 -13.36 3.52 4.54
N MET A 53 -13.62 3.21 3.27
CA MET A 53 -13.78 1.84 2.76
C MET A 53 -12.95 1.68 1.48
N VAL A 54 -12.25 0.56 1.38
CA VAL A 54 -11.54 0.15 0.16
C VAL A 54 -11.92 -1.29 -0.18
N ASN A 55 -11.75 -1.68 -1.45
CA ASN A 55 -11.91 -3.09 -1.80
C ASN A 55 -10.80 -3.90 -1.15
N ALA A 56 -11.14 -5.07 -0.60
CA ALA A 56 -10.12 -5.94 -0.03
C ALA A 56 -9.17 -6.43 -1.13
N TYR A 57 -7.87 -6.38 -0.87
CA TYR A 57 -6.86 -6.86 -1.81
C TYR A 57 -6.75 -8.38 -1.76
N SER A 58 -7.09 -9.06 -2.86
CA SER A 58 -7.01 -10.52 -2.95
C SER A 58 -5.76 -10.96 -3.70
N VAL A 59 -4.89 -11.71 -3.03
CA VAL A 59 -3.81 -12.44 -3.72
C VAL A 59 -4.27 -13.86 -4.00
N THR A 60 -4.27 -14.24 -5.28
CA THR A 60 -4.79 -15.55 -5.73
C THR A 60 -3.66 -16.54 -5.99
N THR A 61 -4.00 -17.81 -6.11
CA THR A 61 -3.11 -18.90 -6.51
C THR A 61 -3.67 -19.60 -7.76
N ASP A 62 -2.79 -20.13 -8.61
CA ASP A 62 -3.18 -20.98 -9.74
C ASP A 62 -3.30 -22.46 -9.37
N ARG A 63 -3.03 -22.82 -8.10
CA ARG A 63 -3.27 -24.18 -7.62
C ARG A 63 -4.76 -24.50 -7.66
N PRO A 64 -5.15 -25.76 -7.95
CA PRO A 64 -6.55 -26.18 -7.90
C PRO A 64 -7.14 -25.90 -6.52
N GLU A 65 -8.44 -25.60 -6.46
CA GLU A 65 -9.15 -25.34 -5.20
C GLU A 65 -8.94 -26.47 -4.19
N HIS A 66 -8.81 -26.10 -2.91
CA HIS A 66 -8.62 -27.06 -1.82
C HIS A 66 -7.35 -27.92 -1.95
N GLN A 67 -6.26 -27.32 -2.42
CA GLN A 67 -4.92 -27.91 -2.41
C GLN A 67 -3.98 -27.08 -1.53
N PRO A 68 -2.97 -27.71 -0.89
CA PRO A 68 -1.96 -26.96 -0.16
C PRO A 68 -1.35 -25.88 -1.06
N THR A 69 -1.19 -24.66 -0.56
CA THR A 69 -0.53 -23.57 -1.31
C THR A 69 0.93 -23.42 -0.98
N THR A 70 1.38 -23.90 0.17
CA THR A 70 2.81 -23.86 0.52
C THR A 70 3.58 -24.95 -0.22
N ASN A 71 4.86 -24.71 -0.46
CA ASN A 71 5.81 -25.72 -0.95
C ASN A 71 6.21 -26.77 0.11
N GLY A 72 5.52 -26.82 1.27
CA GLY A 72 5.72 -27.83 2.30
C GLY A 72 7.02 -27.70 3.09
N GLN A 73 7.73 -26.58 3.02
CA GLN A 73 8.92 -26.33 3.85
C GLN A 73 8.59 -25.42 5.05
N PRO A 74 8.83 -25.87 6.29
CA PRO A 74 8.75 -25.01 7.47
C PRO A 74 9.89 -23.96 7.50
N PRO A 75 9.65 -22.73 7.99
CA PRO A 75 8.38 -22.21 8.47
C PRO A 75 7.41 -21.96 7.32
N PHE A 76 6.10 -22.11 7.56
CA PHE A 76 5.08 -21.85 6.55
C PHE A 76 5.12 -20.37 6.16
N HIS A 77 5.68 -20.09 4.99
CA HIS A 77 5.73 -18.78 4.38
C HIS A 77 4.69 -18.72 3.27
N LEU A 78 3.92 -17.63 3.20
CA LEU A 78 3.06 -17.36 2.06
C LEU A 78 3.90 -16.59 1.04
N ASP A 79 4.48 -17.30 0.07
CA ASP A 79 5.34 -16.70 -0.94
C ASP A 79 4.52 -16.22 -2.16
N PHE A 80 4.69 -14.96 -2.54
CA PHE A 80 4.04 -14.36 -3.70
C PHE A 80 5.04 -14.31 -4.88
N ASN A 81 5.52 -15.49 -5.27
CA ASN A 81 6.57 -15.66 -6.28
C ASN A 81 6.05 -16.35 -7.58
N GLY A 82 4.75 -16.56 -7.69
CA GLY A 82 4.10 -17.30 -8.77
C GLY A 82 4.02 -18.81 -8.57
N GLY A 83 4.66 -19.36 -7.53
CA GLY A 83 4.58 -20.78 -7.17
C GLY A 83 3.47 -21.08 -6.18
N ASP A 84 3.48 -20.39 -5.04
CA ASP A 84 2.49 -20.57 -3.99
C ASP A 84 1.30 -19.63 -4.23
N TYR A 85 1.58 -18.34 -4.39
CA TYR A 85 0.62 -17.31 -4.77
C TYR A 85 1.16 -16.47 -5.93
N LYS A 86 0.26 -15.76 -6.63
CA LYS A 86 0.62 -14.83 -7.70
C LYS A 86 1.53 -13.72 -7.20
N LEU A 87 2.32 -13.20 -8.13
CA LEU A 87 3.30 -12.14 -7.89
C LEU A 87 2.61 -10.80 -7.58
N LEU A 88 3.28 -9.97 -6.80
CA LEU A 88 2.85 -8.60 -6.47
C LEU A 88 3.39 -7.58 -7.51
N PRO A 89 2.75 -6.41 -7.66
CA PRO A 89 3.19 -5.38 -8.61
C PRO A 89 4.58 -4.83 -8.28
N ASP A 90 5.32 -4.42 -9.30
CA ASP A 90 6.64 -3.76 -9.23
C ASP A 90 6.55 -2.30 -8.76
N TYR A 91 5.53 -1.57 -9.23
CA TYR A 91 5.27 -0.20 -8.82
C TYR A 91 3.78 0.09 -8.69
N LEU A 92 3.47 1.14 -7.95
CA LEU A 92 2.11 1.63 -7.72
C LEU A 92 1.96 3.05 -8.28
N MET A 93 0.75 3.45 -8.66
CA MET A 93 0.46 4.78 -9.20
C MET A 93 -0.87 5.33 -8.69
N SER A 94 -0.96 6.65 -8.58
CA SER A 94 -2.20 7.35 -8.25
C SER A 94 -2.17 8.81 -8.68
N ASP A 95 -3.35 9.40 -8.76
CA ASP A 95 -3.54 10.85 -8.80
C ASP A 95 -3.74 11.41 -7.38
N PHE A 96 -3.54 12.72 -7.22
CA PHE A 96 -3.78 13.44 -5.98
C PHE A 96 -4.27 14.87 -6.21
N VAL A 97 -4.83 15.47 -5.15
CA VAL A 97 -5.37 16.83 -5.14
C VAL A 97 -4.75 17.57 -3.95
N GLY A 98 -4.12 18.74 -4.19
CA GLY A 98 -3.25 19.44 -3.24
C GLY A 98 -3.93 19.87 -1.93
N VAL A 99 -5.23 20.17 -1.97
CA VAL A 99 -6.03 20.58 -0.80
C VAL A 99 -6.70 19.41 -0.05
N ALA A 100 -6.71 18.21 -0.63
CA ALA A 100 -7.55 17.13 -0.14
C ALA A 100 -7.02 16.47 1.15
N ASN A 101 -5.78 16.72 1.59
CA ASN A 101 -5.17 16.00 2.71
C ASN A 101 -5.31 14.46 2.59
N SER A 102 -5.19 13.94 1.36
CA SER A 102 -5.35 12.52 1.06
C SER A 102 -4.51 11.65 1.99
N GLN A 103 -5.06 10.55 2.49
CA GLN A 103 -4.28 9.59 3.29
C GLN A 103 -3.75 8.47 2.41
N LEU A 104 -2.48 8.15 2.59
CA LEU A 104 -1.79 7.06 1.90
C LEU A 104 -1.54 5.93 2.89
N ALA A 105 -2.09 4.76 2.58
CA ALA A 105 -1.79 3.53 3.28
C ALA A 105 -0.90 2.63 2.41
N LEU A 106 0.16 2.10 2.99
CA LEU A 106 1.12 1.20 2.33
C LEU A 106 1.44 0.02 3.24
N ILE A 107 1.60 -1.16 2.67
CA ILE A 107 2.04 -2.37 3.37
C ILE A 107 3.28 -2.91 2.66
N ASN A 108 4.32 -3.23 3.44
CA ASN A 108 5.53 -3.86 2.95
C ASN A 108 5.42 -5.39 3.06
N PHE A 109 5.41 -6.06 1.90
CA PHE A 109 5.39 -7.51 1.76
C PHE A 109 6.77 -8.12 1.56
N THR A 110 7.84 -7.32 1.54
CA THR A 110 9.20 -7.84 1.48
C THR A 110 9.85 -7.79 2.85
N GLY A 111 10.06 -8.98 3.41
CA GLY A 111 10.81 -9.18 4.64
C GLY A 111 9.95 -9.54 5.85
N GLY A 112 10.47 -9.23 7.04
CA GLY A 112 9.78 -9.42 8.32
C GLY A 112 9.69 -8.09 9.07
N ALA A 113 9.21 -8.14 10.32
CA ALA A 113 8.87 -6.94 11.10
C ALA A 113 10.00 -5.90 11.31
N ASN A 114 11.25 -6.31 11.08
CA ASN A 114 12.43 -5.46 11.27
C ASN A 114 13.03 -4.93 9.95
N ILE A 115 12.44 -5.27 8.80
CA ILE A 115 12.95 -4.84 7.50
C ILE A 115 12.31 -3.50 7.10
N GLU A 116 13.16 -2.53 6.81
CA GLU A 116 12.78 -1.20 6.35
C GLU A 116 12.80 -1.17 4.81
N ASN A 117 11.73 -0.67 4.21
CA ASN A 117 11.62 -0.47 2.77
C ASN A 117 11.79 1.03 2.47
N THR A 118 12.65 1.35 1.49
CA THR A 118 12.84 2.72 1.00
C THR A 118 12.10 2.90 -0.31
N LEU A 119 11.05 3.71 -0.28
CA LEU A 119 10.25 4.06 -1.45
C LEU A 119 10.70 5.38 -2.06
N HIS A 120 10.78 5.41 -3.38
CA HIS A 120 10.95 6.60 -4.18
C HIS A 120 9.62 6.98 -4.81
N PHE A 121 9.25 8.25 -4.65
CA PHE A 121 8.07 8.84 -5.28
C PHE A 121 8.54 9.69 -6.44
N GLU A 122 8.12 9.32 -7.64
CA GLU A 122 8.20 10.16 -8.83
C GLU A 122 6.88 10.95 -8.90
N VAL A 123 6.93 12.26 -8.74
CA VAL A 123 5.74 13.11 -8.61
C VAL A 123 5.72 14.09 -9.76
N TYR A 124 4.54 14.28 -10.35
CA TYR A 124 4.30 15.21 -11.44
C TYR A 124 3.10 16.07 -11.05
N ASN A 125 3.25 17.39 -11.12
CA ASN A 125 2.08 18.27 -11.06
C ASN A 125 1.35 18.25 -12.42
N ASP A 126 0.20 18.93 -12.49
CA ASP A 126 -0.55 19.15 -13.72
C ASP A 126 0.27 19.74 -14.88
N ASN A 127 1.26 20.58 -14.57
CA ASN A 127 2.23 21.08 -15.56
C ASN A 127 3.35 20.10 -15.94
N GLU A 128 3.24 18.82 -15.55
CA GLU A 128 4.19 17.74 -15.82
C GLU A 128 5.63 18.05 -15.35
N LEU A 129 5.77 18.88 -14.31
CA LEU A 129 7.07 19.19 -13.71
C LEU A 129 7.53 18.00 -12.85
N PRO A 130 8.69 17.39 -13.13
CA PRO A 130 9.17 16.26 -12.36
C PRO A 130 9.67 16.70 -10.98
N LEU A 131 9.09 16.11 -9.96
CA LEU A 131 9.40 16.27 -8.55
C LEU A 131 9.68 14.89 -7.94
N SER A 132 10.32 14.85 -6.77
CA SER A 132 10.57 13.57 -6.11
C SER A 132 10.58 13.65 -4.59
N ALA A 133 10.19 12.54 -3.97
CA ALA A 133 10.26 12.36 -2.52
C ALA A 133 10.75 10.95 -2.19
N THR A 134 11.11 10.74 -0.92
CA THR A 134 11.54 9.43 -0.43
C THR A 134 10.89 9.15 0.91
N LEU A 135 10.32 7.95 1.04
CA LEU A 135 9.73 7.46 2.29
C LEU A 135 10.49 6.22 2.74
N ARG A 136 10.70 6.10 4.05
CA ARG A 136 11.18 4.86 4.66
C ARG A 136 10.17 4.40 5.69
N PHE A 137 9.76 3.15 5.60
CA PHE A 137 8.79 2.59 6.52
C PHE A 137 9.03 1.10 6.75
N ARG A 138 8.47 0.59 7.85
CA ARG A 138 8.52 -0.80 8.27
C ARG A 138 7.11 -1.33 8.41
N CYS A 139 6.86 -2.55 7.96
CA CYS A 139 5.57 -3.24 8.02
C CYS A 139 4.43 -2.54 7.26
N TRP A 140 3.99 -1.38 7.75
CA TRP A 140 2.90 -0.59 7.20
C TRP A 140 3.09 0.90 7.49
N PHE A 141 2.41 1.72 6.71
CA PHE A 141 2.37 3.17 6.80
C PHE A 141 0.93 3.60 6.54
N ASP A 142 0.39 4.51 7.34
CA ASP A 142 -0.92 5.14 7.10
C ASP A 142 -0.87 6.56 7.65
N CYS A 143 -0.54 7.50 6.79
CA CYS A 143 -0.43 8.90 7.14
C CYS A 143 -0.92 9.77 5.97
N PRO A 144 -1.23 11.05 6.23
CA PRO A 144 -1.49 12.02 5.17
C PRO A 144 -0.35 12.04 4.15
N LEU A 145 -0.66 12.19 2.87
CA LEU A 145 0.30 12.23 1.78
C LEU A 145 1.30 13.40 1.95
N SER A 146 0.86 14.49 2.58
CA SER A 146 1.71 15.61 2.99
C SER A 146 2.81 15.25 4.01
N SER A 147 2.66 14.15 4.75
CA SER A 147 3.71 13.63 5.65
C SER A 147 4.83 12.91 4.89
N VAL A 148 4.57 12.42 3.68
CA VAL A 148 5.61 11.89 2.78
C VAL A 148 6.45 13.06 2.28
N SER A 149 5.79 14.12 1.80
CA SER A 149 6.46 15.33 1.35
C SER A 149 5.49 16.51 1.26
N PRO A 150 5.94 17.75 1.55
CA PRO A 150 5.17 18.96 1.25
C PRO A 150 4.81 19.14 -0.23
N LEU A 151 5.50 18.45 -1.14
CA LEU A 151 5.22 18.49 -2.59
C LEU A 151 3.80 18.05 -2.95
N PHE A 152 3.10 17.34 -2.05
CA PHE A 152 1.71 16.92 -2.24
C PHE A 152 0.68 17.91 -1.69
N THR A 153 1.08 19.17 -1.43
CA THR A 153 0.22 20.19 -0.83
C THR A 153 0.07 21.37 -1.76
N GLU A 154 -1.14 21.95 -1.76
CA GLU A 154 -1.47 23.17 -2.50
C GLU A 154 -0.41 24.27 -2.31
N ALA A 155 -0.13 24.60 -1.05
CA ALA A 155 0.78 25.68 -0.70
C ALA A 155 2.22 25.48 -1.22
N ASN A 156 2.61 24.23 -1.54
CA ASN A 156 3.87 23.96 -2.19
C ASN A 156 3.75 24.06 -3.72
N LEU A 157 2.68 23.49 -4.27
CA LEU A 157 2.42 23.44 -5.70
C LEU A 157 2.20 24.84 -6.31
N ASP A 158 1.54 25.74 -5.59
CA ASP A 158 1.36 27.16 -5.95
C ASP A 158 2.68 27.93 -6.22
N ASN A 159 3.84 27.39 -5.80
CA ASN A 159 5.13 28.01 -6.06
C ASN A 159 5.71 27.65 -7.43
N PHE A 160 5.08 26.72 -8.15
CA PHE A 160 5.42 26.35 -9.52
C PHE A 160 4.52 27.08 -10.51
N PRO A 161 4.82 27.05 -11.82
CA PRO A 161 3.88 27.57 -12.80
C PRO A 161 2.55 26.83 -12.71
N ASN A 162 1.44 27.57 -12.74
CA ASN A 162 0.07 27.07 -12.78
C ASN A 162 -0.33 26.55 -14.17
N ASP A 163 -1.20 25.54 -14.22
CA ASP A 163 -1.86 25.11 -15.45
C ASP A 163 -3.16 25.90 -15.64
N PRO A 164 -3.37 26.63 -16.76
CA PRO A 164 -4.67 27.20 -17.07
C PRO A 164 -5.81 26.17 -17.22
N GLN A 165 -5.53 24.86 -17.23
CA GLN A 165 -6.49 23.74 -17.22
C GLN A 165 -6.55 22.98 -15.88
N GLU A 166 -6.11 23.60 -14.79
CA GLU A 166 -6.29 23.10 -13.42
C GLU A 166 -7.75 22.70 -13.09
N LEU A 167 -7.91 22.00 -11.98
CA LEU A 167 -9.23 21.58 -11.51
C LEU A 167 -10.09 22.80 -11.17
N ASP A 168 -11.04 23.10 -12.05
CA ASP A 168 -12.06 24.14 -11.87
C ASP A 168 -13.24 23.59 -11.06
N LEU A 169 -13.25 23.89 -9.76
CA LEU A 169 -14.30 23.47 -8.84
C LEU A 169 -15.55 24.34 -8.97
N THR A 170 -15.40 25.58 -9.45
CA THR A 170 -16.49 26.56 -9.53
C THR A 170 -17.15 26.65 -10.91
N CYS A 171 -16.61 25.94 -11.90
CA CYS A 171 -17.01 25.96 -13.30
C CYS A 171 -16.97 27.36 -13.92
N ASP A 172 -16.05 28.22 -13.48
CA ASP A 172 -15.91 29.60 -13.97
C ASP A 172 -14.87 29.75 -15.10
N GLY A 173 -14.20 28.66 -15.45
CA GLY A 173 -13.14 28.60 -16.46
C GLY A 173 -11.76 28.99 -15.92
N GLN A 174 -11.59 29.08 -14.60
CA GLN A 174 -10.31 29.29 -13.93
C GLN A 174 -9.94 28.06 -13.08
N GLY A 175 -8.64 27.78 -12.99
CA GLY A 175 -8.11 26.78 -12.07
C GLY A 175 -8.31 27.19 -10.63
N ASP A 176 -8.86 26.29 -9.80
CA ASP A 176 -9.08 26.53 -8.37
C ASP A 176 -8.11 25.75 -7.47
N VAL A 177 -7.58 24.62 -7.94
CA VAL A 177 -6.83 23.65 -7.13
C VAL A 177 -5.75 22.94 -7.92
N GLU A 178 -4.56 22.87 -7.32
CA GLU A 178 -3.42 22.15 -7.84
C GLU A 178 -3.62 20.63 -7.77
N THR A 179 -3.27 19.96 -8.86
CA THR A 179 -3.40 18.51 -8.99
C THR A 179 -2.12 17.88 -9.50
N GLY A 180 -2.06 16.56 -9.44
CA GLY A 180 -0.94 15.83 -10.00
C GLY A 180 -1.11 14.33 -9.89
N TRP A 181 -0.08 13.64 -10.32
CA TRP A 181 0.02 12.19 -10.23
C TRP A 181 1.39 11.78 -9.71
N PHE A 182 1.46 10.57 -9.17
CA PHE A 182 2.70 10.03 -8.67
C PHE A 182 2.82 8.53 -8.89
N LEU A 183 4.07 8.10 -8.98
CA LEU A 183 4.47 6.71 -9.08
C LEU A 183 5.35 6.36 -7.89
N ILE A 184 5.10 5.19 -7.29
CA ILE A 184 5.83 4.68 -6.14
C ILE A 184 6.63 3.45 -6.58
N ARG A 185 7.95 3.52 -6.42
CA ARG A 185 8.87 2.37 -6.59
C ARG A 185 9.60 2.13 -5.29
N SER A 186 9.85 0.87 -4.97
CA SER A 186 10.86 0.59 -3.97
C SER A 186 12.26 0.73 -4.60
N SER A 187 13.17 1.27 -3.81
CA SER A 187 14.60 1.38 -4.12
C SER A 187 15.45 0.39 -3.32
N GLY A 188 14.78 -0.48 -2.57
CA GLY A 188 15.39 -1.56 -1.81
C GLY A 188 14.92 -1.67 -0.38
N THR A 189 15.14 -2.86 0.17
CA THR A 189 14.84 -3.21 1.56
C THR A 189 16.10 -3.47 2.36
N TRP A 190 16.06 -3.14 3.65
CA TRP A 190 17.24 -3.07 4.51
C TRP A 190 16.97 -3.67 5.89
N PHE A 191 17.96 -4.37 6.43
CA PHE A 191 17.96 -4.81 7.82
C PHE A 191 18.30 -3.65 8.77
N PRO A 192 17.94 -3.77 10.07
CA PRO A 192 18.46 -2.86 11.08
C PRO A 192 19.99 -2.86 11.04
N GLY A 193 20.60 -1.67 10.96
CA GLY A 193 22.05 -1.52 10.78
C GLY A 193 22.49 -1.29 9.33
N GLY A 194 21.56 -1.19 8.38
CA GLY A 194 21.84 -0.71 7.01
C GLY A 194 22.42 -1.75 6.06
N GLN A 195 22.36 -3.04 6.41
CA GLN A 195 22.67 -4.12 5.48
C GLN A 195 21.52 -4.30 4.48
N SER A 196 21.83 -4.34 3.18
CA SER A 196 20.83 -4.60 2.13
C SER A 196 20.24 -6.00 2.28
N HIS A 197 18.92 -6.08 2.18
CA HIS A 197 18.16 -7.33 2.20
C HIS A 197 17.74 -7.75 0.79
N SER A 198 17.12 -6.83 0.03
CA SER A 198 16.71 -7.04 -1.36
C SER A 198 16.83 -5.73 -2.13
N PRO A 199 17.22 -5.77 -3.42
CA PRO A 199 17.34 -4.57 -4.24
C PRO A 199 15.99 -3.88 -4.51
N ASP A 200 14.89 -4.58 -4.26
CA ASP A 200 13.54 -4.04 -4.35
C ASP A 200 12.66 -4.60 -3.21
N GLY A 201 11.41 -4.18 -3.13
CA GLY A 201 10.50 -4.42 -2.03
C GLY A 201 9.06 -4.32 -2.48
N ALA A 202 8.34 -5.41 -2.28
CA ALA A 202 6.95 -5.55 -2.64
C ALA A 202 6.04 -4.74 -1.74
N ILE A 203 5.20 -3.95 -2.39
CA ILE A 203 4.25 -3.07 -1.75
C ILE A 203 2.87 -3.22 -2.36
N ILE A 204 1.87 -3.06 -1.52
CA ILE A 204 0.51 -2.72 -1.94
C ILE A 204 0.11 -1.45 -1.19
N GLY A 205 -0.84 -0.73 -1.73
CA GLY A 205 -1.31 0.49 -1.11
C GLY A 205 -2.72 0.86 -1.49
N SER A 206 -3.25 1.80 -0.72
CA SER A 206 -4.49 2.49 -1.01
C SER A 206 -4.33 3.97 -0.73
N ILE A 207 -5.18 4.76 -1.38
CA ILE A 207 -5.29 6.19 -1.13
C ILE A 207 -6.73 6.54 -0.87
N THR A 208 -6.93 7.52 0.00
CA THR A 208 -8.24 8.13 0.25
C THR A 208 -8.22 9.57 -0.16
N ALA A 209 -9.29 10.03 -0.81
CA ALA A 209 -9.48 11.44 -1.06
C ALA A 209 -9.99 12.06 0.23
N GLY A 210 -9.28 13.03 0.81
CA GLY A 210 -9.76 13.71 2.01
C GLY A 210 -9.00 13.40 3.30
N HIS A 211 -9.21 14.25 4.30
CA HIS A 211 -9.01 13.91 5.70
C HIS A 211 -9.90 12.70 6.09
N ALA A 212 -9.54 11.94 7.13
CA ALA A 212 -10.14 10.67 7.59
C ALA A 212 -11.69 10.60 7.70
N SER A 213 -12.38 11.73 7.55
CA SER A 213 -13.83 11.90 7.49
C SER A 213 -14.46 11.72 6.10
N VAL A 214 -13.69 11.67 5.01
CA VAL A 214 -14.21 11.52 3.63
C VAL A 214 -14.31 10.05 3.23
N ARG A 215 -15.39 9.70 2.55
CA ARG A 215 -15.92 8.33 2.42
C ARG A 215 -15.54 7.62 1.11
N GLY A 216 -14.36 7.89 0.57
CA GLY A 216 -13.91 7.29 -0.69
C GLY A 216 -12.41 7.01 -0.68
N GLY A 217 -12.07 5.72 -0.70
CA GLY A 217 -10.72 5.26 -0.96
C GLY A 217 -10.70 4.26 -2.10
N HIS A 218 -9.53 4.08 -2.70
CA HIS A 218 -9.30 3.04 -3.69
C HIS A 218 -7.91 2.46 -3.52
N LEU A 219 -7.72 1.24 -4.01
CA LEU A 219 -6.40 0.64 -4.16
C LEU A 219 -5.63 1.43 -5.20
N LEU A 220 -4.33 1.58 -4.99
CA LEU A 220 -3.47 2.21 -5.99
C LEU A 220 -3.47 1.40 -7.28
N TRP A 221 -3.29 2.07 -8.41
CA TRP A 221 -3.09 1.38 -9.68
C TRP A 221 -1.78 0.60 -9.64
N GLU A 222 -1.82 -0.59 -10.22
CA GLU A 222 -0.73 -1.55 -10.19
C GLU A 222 -0.05 -1.63 -11.55
N SER A 223 1.27 -1.84 -11.53
CA SER A 223 2.01 -2.20 -12.72
C SER A 223 1.68 -3.61 -13.24
N ASP A 224 1.75 -3.77 -14.57
CA ASP A 224 1.74 -5.10 -15.20
C ASP A 224 3.01 -5.90 -14.88
N THR A 225 4.14 -5.22 -14.74
CA THR A 225 5.38 -5.83 -14.25
C THR A 225 5.17 -6.29 -12.80
N ARG A 226 5.65 -7.51 -12.49
CA ARG A 226 5.48 -8.14 -11.17
C ARG A 226 6.82 -8.56 -10.58
N GLN A 227 6.89 -8.65 -9.26
CA GLN A 227 8.10 -9.02 -8.49
C GLN A 227 7.95 -10.34 -7.71
N ILE A 228 9.07 -11.05 -7.52
CA ILE A 228 9.11 -12.42 -6.97
C ILE A 228 9.57 -12.50 -5.50
N ASN A 229 9.99 -11.39 -4.91
CA ASN A 229 10.63 -11.29 -3.60
C ASN A 229 9.64 -11.02 -2.46
N ALA A 230 8.33 -11.06 -2.74
CA ALA A 230 7.32 -10.79 -1.74
C ALA A 230 6.94 -12.08 -1.00
N ALA A 231 6.86 -11.98 0.32
CA ALA A 231 6.49 -13.09 1.18
C ALA A 231 5.84 -12.57 2.46
N PHE A 232 4.74 -13.20 2.86
CA PHE A 232 4.14 -12.95 4.16
C PHE A 232 4.53 -14.07 5.12
N ARG A 233 5.08 -13.68 6.28
CA ARG A 233 5.41 -14.62 7.35
C ARG A 233 4.30 -14.57 8.39
N LEU A 234 3.65 -15.71 8.60
CA LEU A 234 2.76 -15.89 9.74
C LEU A 234 3.62 -15.86 11.03
N PRO A 235 3.17 -15.18 12.10
CA PRO A 235 3.89 -15.10 13.36
C PRO A 235 4.04 -16.45 14.07
#